data_AF-A0A4Q7KKS0-F1
#
_entry.id   AF-A0A4Q7KKS0-F1
#
_cell.length_a   1.000
_cell.length_b   1.000
_cell.length_c   1.000
_cell.angle_alpha   90.00
_cell.angle_beta   90.00
_cell.angle_gamma   90.00
#
_symmetry.space_group_name_H-M   'P 1'
#
loop_
_entity.id
_entity.type
_entity.pdbx_description
1 polymer ?
#
loop_
_entity_poly.entity_id
_entity_poly.type
_entity_poly.pdbx_seq_one_letter_code
_entity_poly.pdbx_strand_id
1 'polypeptide(L)'
;MAGVALGGQGSYASANRALITLLSDLDRVTGALAATTIASHRRQLGGHAAARVLDSRALGLLAGAIEGAKDPDGGDPDGGDALGARSDALLGLAADALGGGRLGEARRMLARARRLGDTRWRAGVRLAWVTAEVELASGAPEAAIPPAESAVERARACASVRHQVKSDLVLAAALAARGGSPARARALLDDVAETGVRHGLVPLVWPAHLLLAEVDAKNADRHRAEAMAVLRSVLLATDPAGRRLAADSPWVPKPVAPTR
;
A
#
# COMPACT_ATOMS: atom_id res chain seq x y z
N MET A 1 12.15 -12.64 1.47
CA MET A 1 12.16 -11.46 2.37
C MET A 1 12.91 -10.23 1.83
N ALA A 2 14.10 -10.34 1.26
CA ALA A 2 14.90 -9.17 0.82
C ALA A 2 14.15 -8.18 -0.10
N GLY A 3 13.40 -8.68 -1.09
CA GLY A 3 12.59 -7.83 -1.99
C GLY A 3 11.50 -7.02 -1.28
N VAL A 4 10.89 -7.57 -0.22
CA VAL A 4 9.86 -6.90 0.59
C VAL A 4 10.49 -5.79 1.43
N ALA A 5 11.63 -6.05 2.07
CA ALA A 5 12.34 -5.07 2.89
C ALA A 5 12.85 -3.89 2.05
N LEU A 6 13.54 -4.18 0.95
CA LEU A 6 14.05 -3.16 0.01
C LEU A 6 12.92 -2.32 -0.58
N GLY A 7 11.80 -2.95 -0.93
CA GLY A 7 10.61 -2.25 -1.41
C GLY A 7 9.98 -1.36 -0.34
N GLY A 8 9.92 -1.83 0.90
CA GLY A 8 9.50 -1.04 2.05
C GLY A 8 10.35 0.22 2.27
N GLN A 9 11.62 0.17 1.89
CA GLN A 9 12.57 1.28 1.97
C GLN A 9 12.62 2.16 0.72
N GLY A 10 11.79 1.89 -0.30
CA GLY A 10 11.78 2.65 -1.56
C GLY A 10 12.91 2.30 -2.53
N SER A 11 13.73 1.28 -2.23
CA SER A 11 14.78 0.77 -3.13
C SER A 11 14.19 -0.13 -4.21
N TYR A 12 13.27 0.40 -5.01
CA TYR A 12 12.44 -0.39 -5.92
C TYR A 12 13.23 -1.08 -7.04
N ALA A 13 14.35 -0.52 -7.50
CA ALA A 13 15.22 -1.18 -8.48
C ALA A 13 15.83 -2.48 -7.91
N SER A 14 16.42 -2.40 -6.71
CA SER A 14 17.00 -3.54 -6.01
C SER A 14 15.95 -4.57 -5.62
N ALA A 15 14.78 -4.10 -5.13
CA ALA A 15 13.66 -4.95 -4.82
C ALA A 15 13.16 -5.72 -6.06
N ASN A 16 12.98 -5.02 -7.18
CA ASN A 16 12.55 -5.64 -8.44
C ASN A 16 13.57 -6.67 -8.94
N ARG A 17 14.88 -6.40 -8.83
CA ARG A 17 15.93 -7.36 -9.18
C ARG A 17 15.84 -8.65 -8.36
N ALA A 18 15.56 -8.54 -7.06
CA ALA A 18 15.42 -9.70 -6.18
C ALA A 18 14.12 -10.49 -6.42
N LEU A 19 13.05 -9.82 -6.88
CA LEU A 19 11.73 -10.44 -7.04
C LEU A 19 11.47 -11.00 -8.44
N ILE A 20 12.06 -10.41 -9.48
CA ILE A 20 11.75 -10.79 -10.87
C ILE A 20 12.13 -12.23 -11.18
N THR A 21 13.19 -12.75 -10.55
CA THR A 21 13.63 -14.15 -10.70
C THR A 21 12.63 -15.14 -10.11
N LEU A 22 11.85 -14.72 -9.10
CA LEU A 22 10.84 -15.55 -8.44
C LEU A 22 9.53 -15.63 -9.22
N LEU A 23 9.33 -14.78 -10.24
CA LEU A 23 8.11 -14.82 -11.06
C LEU A 23 7.97 -16.10 -11.91
N SER A 24 9.09 -16.77 -12.16
CA SER A 24 9.17 -18.02 -12.92
C SER A 24 9.51 -19.22 -12.03
N ASP A 25 9.34 -19.08 -10.71
CA ASP A 25 9.54 -20.17 -9.76
C ASP A 25 8.57 -21.33 -10.04
N LEU A 26 9.00 -22.55 -9.76
CA LEU A 26 8.16 -23.74 -9.88
C LEU A 26 7.06 -23.74 -8.81
N ASP A 27 7.34 -23.15 -7.63
CA ASP A 27 6.33 -22.93 -6.62
C ASP A 27 5.41 -21.75 -7.01
N ARG A 28 4.15 -22.08 -7.28
CA ARG A 28 3.14 -21.10 -7.72
C ARG A 28 2.81 -20.08 -6.63
N VAL A 29 2.90 -20.44 -5.35
CA VAL A 29 2.62 -19.51 -4.24
C VAL A 29 3.73 -18.46 -4.16
N THR A 30 4.99 -18.87 -4.21
CA THR A 30 6.14 -17.97 -4.28
C THR A 30 6.06 -17.04 -5.50
N GLY A 31 5.73 -17.58 -6.68
CA GLY A 31 5.53 -16.76 -7.89
C GLY A 31 4.39 -15.75 -7.75
N ALA A 32 3.29 -16.12 -7.10
CA ALA A 32 2.17 -15.22 -6.83
C ALA A 32 2.56 -14.11 -5.82
N LEU A 33 3.23 -14.46 -4.71
CA LEU A 33 3.71 -13.49 -3.72
C LEU A 33 4.73 -12.51 -4.31
N ALA A 34 5.62 -12.98 -5.19
CA ALA A 34 6.55 -12.12 -5.91
C ALA A 34 5.81 -11.14 -6.82
N ALA A 35 4.80 -11.62 -7.56
CA ALA A 35 3.98 -10.79 -8.43
C ALA A 35 3.21 -9.71 -7.66
N THR A 36 2.53 -10.05 -6.57
CA THR A 36 1.78 -9.07 -5.74
C THR A 36 2.71 -8.07 -5.04
N THR A 37 3.92 -8.50 -4.67
CA THR A 37 4.93 -7.60 -4.09
C THR A 37 5.41 -6.58 -5.13
N ILE A 38 5.76 -7.02 -6.35
CA ILE A 38 6.11 -6.10 -7.45
C ILE A 38 4.94 -5.17 -7.77
N ALA A 39 3.71 -5.70 -7.80
CA ALA A 39 2.49 -4.90 -8.03
C ALA A 39 2.36 -3.77 -7.00
N SER A 40 2.56 -4.08 -5.72
CA SER A 40 2.57 -3.08 -4.64
C SER A 40 3.61 -1.98 -4.88
N HIS A 41 4.81 -2.31 -5.36
CA HIS A 41 5.83 -1.29 -5.71
C HIS A 41 5.39 -0.40 -6.87
N ARG A 42 4.78 -0.98 -7.92
CA ARG A 42 4.24 -0.21 -9.05
C ARG A 42 3.10 0.71 -8.59
N ARG A 43 2.26 0.26 -7.68
CA ARG A 43 1.16 1.03 -7.09
C ARG A 43 1.65 2.23 -6.28
N GLN A 44 2.73 2.09 -5.53
CA GLN A 44 3.35 3.20 -4.80
C GLN A 44 3.89 4.31 -5.71
N LEU A 45 4.13 3.98 -6.98
CA LEU A 45 4.53 4.91 -8.03
C LEU A 45 3.32 5.39 -8.85
N GLY A 46 2.10 5.09 -8.40
CA GLY A 46 0.83 5.37 -9.08
C GLY A 46 0.58 4.59 -10.38
N GLY A 47 1.40 3.56 -10.65
CA GLY A 47 1.29 2.68 -11.81
C GLY A 47 0.21 1.61 -11.67
N HIS A 48 -1.04 2.01 -11.41
CA HIS A 48 -2.16 1.10 -11.11
C HIS A 48 -2.46 0.10 -12.24
N ALA A 49 -2.36 0.54 -13.50
CA ALA A 49 -2.57 -0.36 -14.65
C ALA A 49 -1.51 -1.48 -14.71
N ALA A 50 -0.24 -1.14 -14.44
CA ALA A 50 0.85 -2.11 -14.41
C ALA A 50 0.74 -3.05 -13.20
N ALA A 51 0.39 -2.53 -12.03
CA ALA A 51 0.15 -3.32 -10.83
C ALA A 51 -0.98 -4.34 -11.02
N ARG A 52 -2.08 -3.91 -11.67
CA ARG A 52 -3.24 -4.77 -11.96
C ARG A 52 -2.88 -6.01 -12.77
N VAL A 53 -1.99 -5.89 -13.76
CA VAL A 53 -1.55 -7.03 -14.59
C VAL A 53 -0.86 -8.08 -13.73
N LEU A 54 -0.02 -7.64 -12.79
CA LEU A 54 0.72 -8.52 -11.90
C LEU A 54 -0.19 -9.20 -10.87
N ASP A 55 -1.11 -8.48 -10.25
CA ASP A 55 -2.07 -9.08 -9.32
C ASP A 55 -3.04 -10.04 -10.04
N SER A 56 -3.40 -9.74 -11.29
CA SER A 56 -4.20 -10.66 -12.12
C SER A 56 -3.43 -11.94 -12.46
N ARG A 57 -2.12 -11.82 -12.77
CA ARG A 57 -1.23 -12.97 -12.95
C ARG A 57 -1.14 -13.81 -11.69
N ALA A 58 -1.02 -13.18 -10.51
CA ALA A 58 -0.98 -13.89 -9.23
C ALA A 58 -2.26 -14.71 -9.01
N LEU A 59 -3.45 -14.16 -9.29
CA LEU A 59 -4.69 -14.94 -9.25
C LEU A 59 -4.71 -16.11 -10.23
N GLY A 60 -4.18 -15.92 -11.45
CA GLY A 60 -4.06 -16.98 -12.45
C GLY A 60 -3.18 -18.14 -11.97
N LEU A 61 -2.04 -17.84 -11.34
CA LEU A 61 -1.15 -18.85 -10.75
C LEU A 61 -1.84 -19.66 -9.64
N LEU A 62 -2.72 -19.01 -8.86
CA LEU A 62 -3.41 -19.62 -7.73
C LEU A 62 -4.72 -20.33 -8.10
N ALA A 63 -5.18 -20.24 -9.36
CA ALA A 63 -6.49 -20.74 -9.79
C ALA A 63 -6.71 -22.26 -9.59
N GLY A 64 -5.64 -23.04 -9.44
CA GLY A 64 -5.69 -24.48 -9.11
C GLY A 64 -4.99 -24.89 -7.82
N ALA A 65 -4.47 -23.93 -7.03
CA ALA A 65 -3.71 -24.24 -5.80
C ALA A 65 -4.60 -24.40 -4.55
N ILE A 66 -5.87 -23.98 -4.63
CA ILE A 66 -6.78 -23.88 -3.47
C ILE A 66 -7.82 -25.01 -3.47
N GLU A 67 -7.97 -25.72 -4.58
CA GLU A 67 -8.73 -26.98 -4.63
C GLU A 67 -7.88 -28.09 -4.01
N GLY A 68 -7.97 -28.28 -2.69
CA GLY A 68 -7.38 -29.41 -1.97
C GLY A 68 -6.39 -29.06 -0.86
N ALA A 69 -5.97 -27.80 -0.73
CA ALA A 69 -5.11 -27.36 0.37
C ALA A 69 -5.94 -27.18 1.66
N LYS A 70 -6.22 -28.28 2.36
CA LYS A 70 -6.47 -28.21 3.81
C LYS A 70 -5.12 -27.97 4.44
N ASP A 71 -4.91 -26.78 4.99
CA ASP A 71 -3.74 -26.48 5.79
C ASP A 71 -3.83 -27.30 7.10
N PRO A 72 -3.02 -28.36 7.28
CA PRO A 72 -3.15 -29.27 8.42
C PRO A 72 -2.74 -28.62 9.74
N ASP A 73 -1.90 -27.57 9.66
CA ASP A 73 -1.24 -26.94 10.81
C ASP A 73 -1.76 -25.52 11.10
N GLY A 74 -2.86 -25.13 10.44
CA GLY A 74 -3.51 -23.88 10.72
C GLY A 74 -2.77 -22.66 10.21
N GLY A 75 -2.27 -22.69 8.97
CA GLY A 75 -1.90 -21.51 8.18
C GLY A 75 -0.56 -20.88 8.54
N ASP A 76 0.15 -20.33 7.56
CA ASP A 76 1.27 -19.43 7.87
C ASP A 76 0.70 -18.19 8.57
N PRO A 77 1.08 -17.88 9.83
CA PRO A 77 0.57 -16.71 10.55
C PRO A 77 0.86 -15.40 9.84
N ASP A 78 1.92 -15.35 9.02
CA ASP A 78 2.28 -14.19 8.20
C ASP A 78 1.61 -14.19 6.83
N GLY A 79 0.82 -15.21 6.51
CA GLY A 79 0.05 -15.35 5.28
C GLY A 79 0.92 -15.58 4.04
N GLY A 80 2.08 -16.23 4.18
CA GLY A 80 2.89 -16.70 3.05
C GLY A 80 2.30 -17.92 2.33
N ASP A 81 1.12 -18.39 2.75
CA ASP A 81 0.38 -19.47 2.11
C ASP A 81 -0.45 -19.01 0.88
N ALA A 82 -1.07 -19.97 0.20
CA ALA A 82 -1.89 -19.71 -1.00
C ALA A 82 -3.10 -18.81 -0.71
N LEU A 83 -3.66 -18.87 0.50
CA LEU A 83 -4.84 -18.08 0.89
C LEU A 83 -4.44 -16.62 1.11
N GLY A 84 -3.33 -16.38 1.81
CA GLY A 84 -2.72 -15.07 2.01
C GLY A 84 -2.25 -14.44 0.69
N ALA A 85 -1.67 -15.22 -0.22
CA ALA A 85 -1.30 -14.77 -1.56
C ALA A 85 -2.53 -14.38 -2.41
N ARG A 86 -3.63 -15.15 -2.32
CA ARG A 86 -4.90 -14.82 -3.00
C ARG A 86 -5.53 -13.56 -2.43
N SER A 87 -5.50 -13.41 -1.10
CA SER A 87 -5.99 -12.21 -0.43
C SER A 87 -5.23 -10.98 -0.90
N ASP A 88 -3.89 -11.06 -0.98
CA ASP A 88 -3.06 -9.96 -1.50
C ASP A 88 -3.40 -9.56 -2.92
N ALA A 89 -3.58 -10.53 -3.80
CA ALA A 89 -3.92 -10.27 -5.18
C ALA A 89 -5.31 -9.61 -5.31
N LEU A 90 -6.32 -10.08 -4.56
CA LEU A 90 -7.66 -9.47 -4.57
C LEU A 90 -7.65 -8.05 -4.00
N LEU A 91 -6.95 -7.82 -2.89
CA LEU A 91 -6.82 -6.50 -2.27
C LEU A 91 -6.00 -5.55 -3.15
N GLY A 92 -4.98 -6.06 -3.83
CA GLY A 92 -4.21 -5.32 -4.82
C GLY A 92 -5.07 -4.88 -6.02
N LEU A 93 -5.86 -5.79 -6.57
CA LEU A 93 -6.83 -5.46 -7.64
C LEU A 93 -7.88 -4.44 -7.19
N ALA A 94 -8.34 -4.52 -5.94
CA ALA A 94 -9.23 -3.52 -5.36
C ALA A 94 -8.57 -2.14 -5.32
N ALA A 95 -7.32 -2.06 -4.85
CA ALA A 95 -6.55 -0.83 -4.79
C ALA A 95 -6.22 -0.25 -6.18
N ASP A 96 -5.99 -1.09 -7.20
CA ASP A 96 -5.77 -0.62 -8.57
C ASP A 96 -7.05 -0.21 -9.30
N ALA A 97 -8.18 -0.82 -8.95
CA ALA A 97 -9.49 -0.33 -9.36
C ALA A 97 -9.76 1.04 -8.75
N LEU A 98 -9.49 1.22 -7.46
CA LEU A 98 -9.60 2.49 -6.75
C LEU A 98 -8.73 3.58 -7.39
N GLY A 99 -7.43 3.34 -7.56
CA GLY A 99 -6.50 4.29 -8.18
C GLY A 99 -6.76 4.55 -9.66
N GLY A 100 -7.61 3.74 -10.30
CA GLY A 100 -8.13 3.97 -11.65
C GLY A 100 -9.54 4.56 -11.69
N GLY A 101 -10.10 5.02 -10.56
CA GLY A 101 -11.43 5.62 -10.47
C GLY A 101 -12.61 4.64 -10.57
N ARG A 102 -12.36 3.33 -10.54
CA ARG A 102 -13.38 2.28 -10.71
C ARG A 102 -13.92 1.78 -9.37
N LEU A 103 -14.59 2.64 -8.62
CA LEU A 103 -15.09 2.36 -7.26
C LEU A 103 -15.96 1.09 -7.17
N GLY A 104 -16.88 0.90 -8.11
CA GLY A 104 -17.74 -0.29 -8.14
C GLY A 104 -16.95 -1.59 -8.31
N GLU A 105 -15.85 -1.55 -9.06
CA GLU A 105 -14.96 -2.71 -9.19
C GLU A 105 -14.14 -2.95 -7.92
N ALA A 106 -13.64 -1.89 -7.29
CA ALA A 106 -12.92 -1.98 -6.02
C ALA A 106 -13.77 -2.67 -4.94
N ARG A 107 -15.03 -2.25 -4.79
CA ARG A 107 -16.00 -2.88 -3.86
C ARG A 107 -16.24 -4.35 -4.16
N ARG A 108 -16.34 -4.75 -5.44
CA ARG A 108 -16.50 -6.17 -5.82
C ARG A 108 -15.28 -7.01 -5.44
N MET A 109 -14.07 -6.48 -5.62
CA MET A 109 -12.83 -7.18 -5.23
C MET A 109 -12.70 -7.28 -3.70
N LEU A 110 -13.04 -6.21 -2.96
CA LEU A 110 -13.12 -6.24 -1.49
C LEU A 110 -14.10 -7.31 -1.00
N ALA A 111 -15.29 -7.41 -1.61
CA ALA A 111 -16.28 -8.42 -1.25
C ALA A 111 -15.75 -9.85 -1.50
N ARG A 112 -14.95 -10.06 -2.56
CA ARG A 112 -14.28 -11.35 -2.81
C ARG A 112 -13.21 -11.64 -1.77
N ALA A 113 -12.39 -10.66 -1.39
CA ALA A 113 -11.37 -10.81 -0.36
C ALA A 113 -11.99 -11.16 1.00
N ARG A 114 -13.10 -10.50 1.38
CA ARG A 114 -13.84 -10.80 2.63
C ARG A 114 -14.36 -12.24 2.69
N ARG A 115 -14.77 -12.81 1.56
CA ARG A 115 -15.25 -14.20 1.49
C ARG A 115 -14.15 -15.23 1.71
N LEU A 116 -12.88 -14.84 1.69
CA LEU A 116 -11.78 -15.73 2.08
C LEU A 116 -11.73 -15.99 3.60
N GLY A 117 -12.47 -15.22 4.41
CA GLY A 117 -12.52 -15.39 5.86
C GLY A 117 -11.33 -14.74 6.58
N ASP A 118 -11.04 -15.22 7.79
CA ASP A 118 -9.89 -14.76 8.58
C ASP A 118 -8.59 -15.26 7.95
N THR A 119 -7.98 -14.38 7.17
CA THR A 119 -6.78 -14.66 6.36
C THR A 119 -5.50 -14.18 7.04
N ARG A 120 -5.50 -14.20 8.38
CA ARG A 120 -4.40 -13.77 9.26
C ARG A 120 -4.22 -12.26 9.33
N TRP A 121 -3.29 -11.85 10.20
CA TRP A 121 -3.09 -10.45 10.57
C TRP A 121 -2.83 -9.57 9.34
N ARG A 122 -1.96 -10.02 8.41
CA ARG A 122 -1.50 -9.22 7.27
C ARG A 122 -2.63 -8.92 6.29
N ALA A 123 -3.41 -9.93 5.95
CA ALA A 123 -4.56 -9.76 5.08
C ALA A 123 -5.67 -8.96 5.76
N GLY A 124 -5.91 -9.18 7.06
CA GLY A 124 -6.86 -8.39 7.84
C GLY A 124 -6.53 -6.90 7.88
N VAL A 125 -5.26 -6.55 8.13
CA VAL A 125 -4.76 -5.16 8.10
C VAL A 125 -4.95 -4.54 6.71
N ARG A 126 -4.54 -5.25 5.64
CA ARG A 126 -4.65 -4.73 4.26
C ARG A 126 -6.10 -4.59 3.80
N LEU A 127 -6.98 -5.51 4.20
CA LEU A 127 -8.42 -5.43 3.95
C LEU A 127 -9.00 -4.16 4.58
N ALA A 128 -8.61 -3.86 5.82
CA ALA A 128 -9.03 -2.69 6.54
C ALA A 128 -8.52 -1.40 5.86
N TRP A 129 -7.25 -1.35 5.43
CA TRP A 129 -6.72 -0.22 4.64
C TRP A 129 -7.53 0.05 3.37
N VAL A 130 -7.69 -0.95 2.51
CA VAL A 130 -8.37 -0.76 1.23
C VAL A 130 -9.85 -0.45 1.42
N THR A 131 -10.47 -0.96 2.48
CA THR A 131 -11.84 -0.56 2.86
C THR A 131 -11.89 0.93 3.20
N ALA A 132 -11.00 1.43 4.07
CA ALA A 132 -10.94 2.85 4.42
C ALA A 132 -10.66 3.74 3.20
N GLU A 133 -9.69 3.35 2.36
CA GLU A 133 -9.35 4.08 1.13
C GLU A 133 -10.53 4.13 0.13
N VAL A 134 -11.35 3.06 0.04
CA VAL A 134 -12.57 3.06 -0.78
C VAL A 134 -13.63 4.02 -0.24
N GLU A 135 -13.85 4.06 1.09
CA GLU A 135 -14.82 4.98 1.67
C GLU A 135 -14.38 6.45 1.50
N LEU A 136 -13.09 6.75 1.67
CA LEU A 136 -12.52 8.07 1.41
C LEU A 136 -12.76 8.50 -0.04
N ALA A 137 -12.44 7.65 -1.01
CA ALA A 137 -12.64 7.96 -2.42
C ALA A 137 -14.12 8.06 -2.82
N SER A 138 -15.03 7.50 -2.02
CA SER A 138 -16.47 7.65 -2.22
C SER A 138 -17.06 8.91 -1.56
N GLY A 139 -16.22 9.74 -0.94
CA GLY A 139 -16.65 10.97 -0.25
C GLY A 139 -17.26 10.73 1.13
N ALA A 140 -16.95 9.60 1.77
CA ALA A 140 -17.48 9.22 3.08
C ALA A 140 -16.36 9.08 4.13
N PRO A 141 -15.68 10.18 4.52
CA PRO A 141 -14.53 10.11 5.42
C PRO A 141 -14.89 9.57 6.82
N GLU A 142 -16.10 9.81 7.32
CA GLU A 142 -16.58 9.23 8.58
C GLU A 142 -16.67 7.70 8.51
N ALA A 143 -17.14 7.17 7.38
CA ALA A 143 -17.22 5.72 7.15
C ALA A 143 -15.84 5.07 6.98
N ALA A 144 -14.81 5.86 6.63
CA ALA A 144 -13.44 5.39 6.52
C ALA A 144 -12.73 5.22 7.88
N ILE A 145 -13.20 5.88 8.94
CA ILE A 145 -12.53 5.85 10.25
C ILE A 145 -12.60 4.48 10.92
N PRO A 146 -13.76 3.82 11.07
CA PRO A 146 -13.82 2.50 11.71
C PRO A 146 -12.88 1.44 11.09
N PRO A 147 -12.82 1.26 9.75
CA PRO A 147 -11.85 0.33 9.17
C PRO A 147 -10.41 0.81 9.37
N ALA A 148 -10.12 2.11 9.33
CA ALA A 148 -8.77 2.61 9.61
C ALA A 148 -8.32 2.36 11.06
N GLU A 149 -9.20 2.55 12.05
CA GLU A 149 -8.92 2.23 13.46
C GLU A 149 -8.72 0.72 13.66
N SER A 150 -9.53 -0.12 13.00
CA SER A 150 -9.30 -1.58 13.02
C SER A 150 -7.96 -1.99 12.41
N ALA A 151 -7.50 -1.27 11.38
CA ALA A 151 -6.18 -1.52 10.79
C ALA A 151 -5.04 -1.19 11.78
N VAL A 152 -5.17 -0.11 12.56
CA VAL A 152 -4.21 0.27 13.61
C VAL A 152 -4.20 -0.77 14.73
N GLU A 153 -5.37 -1.15 15.23
CA GLU A 153 -5.51 -2.16 16.28
C GLU A 153 -4.84 -3.48 15.88
N ARG A 154 -5.16 -3.99 14.67
CA ARG A 154 -4.59 -5.23 14.15
C ARG A 154 -3.09 -5.13 13.90
N ALA A 155 -2.61 -3.99 13.40
CA ALA A 155 -1.18 -3.81 13.13
C ALA A 155 -0.34 -3.71 14.40
N ARG A 156 -0.88 -3.18 15.51
CA ARG A 156 -0.19 -3.15 16.81
C ARG A 156 0.08 -4.54 17.38
N ALA A 157 -0.75 -5.53 17.02
CA ALA A 157 -0.56 -6.92 17.42
C ALA A 157 0.49 -7.67 16.59
N CYS A 158 1.08 -7.07 15.55
CA CYS A 158 2.07 -7.71 14.67
C CYS A 158 3.45 -7.05 14.76
N ALA A 159 4.52 -7.80 14.46
CA ALA A 159 5.90 -7.31 14.52
C ALA A 159 6.30 -6.36 13.38
N SER A 160 5.41 -6.12 12.41
CA SER A 160 5.75 -5.35 11.22
C SER A 160 5.58 -3.84 11.43
N VAL A 161 6.68 -3.15 11.76
CA VAL A 161 6.74 -1.68 11.88
C VAL A 161 6.14 -0.98 10.66
N ARG A 162 6.40 -1.49 9.45
CA ARG A 162 5.84 -0.92 8.22
C ARG A 162 4.32 -0.96 8.18
N HIS A 163 3.71 -2.05 8.65
CA HIS A 163 2.24 -2.15 8.70
C HIS A 163 1.68 -1.24 9.80
N GLN A 164 2.36 -1.09 10.93
CA GLN A 164 1.96 -0.13 11.97
C GLN A 164 1.95 1.30 11.40
N VAL A 165 3.06 1.76 10.84
CA VAL A 165 3.21 3.11 10.25
C VAL A 165 2.20 3.35 9.12
N LYS A 166 1.97 2.39 8.22
CA LYS A 166 0.97 2.54 7.15
C LYS A 166 -0.46 2.56 7.70
N SER A 167 -0.78 1.81 8.75
CA SER A 167 -2.08 1.90 9.41
C SER A 167 -2.32 3.28 10.02
N ASP A 168 -1.34 3.83 10.73
CA ASP A 168 -1.44 5.17 11.30
C ASP A 168 -1.59 6.24 10.21
N LEU A 169 -0.87 6.11 9.09
CA LEU A 169 -1.02 6.99 7.93
C LEU A 169 -2.43 6.95 7.32
N VAL A 170 -3.03 5.76 7.21
CA VAL A 170 -4.41 5.61 6.69
C VAL A 170 -5.43 6.22 7.65
N LEU A 171 -5.28 6.02 8.96
CA LEU A 171 -6.14 6.64 9.96
C LEU A 171 -6.00 8.17 9.95
N ALA A 172 -4.77 8.67 9.86
CA ALA A 172 -4.52 10.10 9.78
C ALA A 172 -5.15 10.72 8.52
N ALA A 173 -5.07 10.05 7.37
CA ALA A 173 -5.74 10.48 6.14
C ALA A 173 -7.27 10.55 6.32
N ALA A 174 -7.89 9.55 6.95
CA ALA A 174 -9.33 9.55 7.21
C ALA A 174 -9.75 10.68 8.17
N LEU A 175 -8.98 10.90 9.23
CA LEU A 175 -9.22 11.99 10.18
C LEU A 175 -9.04 13.37 9.56
N ALA A 176 -8.03 13.54 8.70
CA ALA A 176 -7.80 14.78 7.96
C ALA A 176 -8.96 15.07 6.99
N ALA A 177 -9.41 14.06 6.24
CA ALA A 177 -10.49 14.19 5.26
C ALA A 177 -11.87 14.47 5.89
N ARG A 178 -12.13 13.95 7.09
CA ARG A 178 -13.37 14.27 7.85
C ARG A 178 -13.45 15.76 8.20
N GLY A 179 -12.31 16.42 8.36
CA GLY A 179 -12.25 17.79 8.87
C GLY A 179 -12.49 17.88 10.38
N GLY A 180 -12.65 19.11 10.87
CA GLY A 180 -12.71 19.43 12.29
C GLY A 180 -11.33 19.75 12.87
N SER A 181 -11.10 19.43 14.15
CA SER A 181 -9.81 19.71 14.80
C SER A 181 -8.68 18.85 14.20
N PRO A 182 -7.66 19.45 13.56
CA PRO A 182 -6.60 18.70 12.89
C PRO A 182 -5.60 18.07 13.88
N ALA A 183 -5.71 18.33 15.18
CA ALA A 183 -4.68 17.97 16.17
C ALA A 183 -4.34 16.47 16.19
N ARG A 184 -5.35 15.58 16.18
CA ARG A 184 -5.13 14.12 16.17
C ARG A 184 -4.53 13.64 14.85
N ALA A 185 -5.04 14.15 13.72
CA ALA A 185 -4.52 13.80 12.40
C ALA A 185 -3.06 14.24 12.25
N ARG A 186 -2.77 15.49 12.64
CA ARG A 186 -1.41 16.05 12.64
C ARG A 186 -0.45 15.25 13.50
N ALA A 187 -0.82 14.95 14.75
CA ALA A 187 0.05 14.19 15.66
C ALA A 187 0.40 12.79 15.10
N LEU A 188 -0.57 12.10 14.48
CA LEU A 188 -0.30 10.83 13.81
C LEU A 188 0.62 11.01 12.59
N LEU A 189 0.43 12.06 11.80
CA LEU A 189 1.28 12.32 10.63
C LEU A 189 2.72 12.67 11.01
N ASP A 190 2.91 13.44 12.08
CA ASP A 190 4.23 13.77 12.63
C ASP A 190 4.95 12.48 13.07
N ASP A 191 4.26 11.58 13.79
CA ASP A 191 4.82 10.28 14.20
C ASP A 191 5.11 9.36 13.00
N VAL A 192 4.22 9.32 12.00
CA VAL A 192 4.44 8.57 10.75
C VAL A 192 5.68 9.08 10.02
N ALA A 193 5.86 10.40 9.92
CA ALA A 193 7.02 11.00 9.27
C ALA A 193 8.31 10.68 10.06
N GLU A 194 8.31 10.86 11.38
CA GLU A 194 9.47 10.59 12.23
C GLU A 194 9.85 9.12 12.23
N THR A 195 8.91 8.23 12.54
CA THR A 195 9.11 6.78 12.57
C THR A 195 9.45 6.26 11.17
N GLY A 196 8.84 6.82 10.13
CA GLY A 196 9.16 6.52 8.75
C GLY A 196 10.62 6.81 8.39
N VAL A 197 11.15 7.98 8.77
CA VAL A 197 12.58 8.31 8.60
C VAL A 197 13.45 7.37 9.43
N ARG A 198 13.13 7.16 10.71
CA ARG A 198 13.91 6.32 11.63
C ARG A 198 14.10 4.89 11.12
N HIS A 199 13.09 4.32 10.48
CA HIS A 199 13.12 2.96 9.92
C HIS A 199 13.41 2.90 8.41
N GLY A 200 13.72 4.04 7.78
CA GLY A 200 13.98 4.12 6.35
C GLY A 200 12.77 3.78 5.48
N LEU A 201 11.54 3.92 5.98
CA LEU A 201 10.28 3.69 5.26
C LEU A 201 9.91 4.90 4.39
N VAL A 202 10.87 5.38 3.59
CA VAL A 202 10.79 6.58 2.75
C VAL A 202 9.50 6.64 1.90
N PRO A 203 8.96 5.53 1.33
CA PRO A 203 7.70 5.56 0.60
C PRO A 203 6.46 5.99 1.42
N LEU A 204 6.51 5.91 2.75
CA LEU A 204 5.43 6.36 3.65
C LEU A 204 5.63 7.79 4.15
N VAL A 205 6.85 8.32 4.05
CA VAL A 205 7.21 9.66 4.54
C VAL A 205 6.68 10.75 3.61
N TRP A 206 6.85 10.61 2.28
CA TRP A 206 6.41 11.66 1.36
C TRP A 206 4.88 11.86 1.34
N PRO A 207 4.00 10.81 1.39
CA PRO A 207 2.57 11.03 1.49
C PRO A 207 2.15 11.63 2.83
N ALA A 208 2.86 11.29 3.92
CA ALA A 208 2.62 11.89 5.23
C ALA A 208 2.87 13.41 5.18
N HIS A 209 3.95 13.85 4.53
CA HIS A 209 4.21 15.27 4.32
C HIS A 209 3.21 15.96 3.39
N LEU A 210 2.69 15.28 2.37
CA LEU A 210 1.58 15.85 1.58
C LEU A 210 0.34 16.09 2.44
N LEU A 211 -0.03 15.12 3.30
CA LEU A 211 -1.16 15.28 4.22
C LEU A 211 -0.90 16.35 5.29
N LEU A 212 0.34 16.46 5.80
CA LEU A 212 0.74 17.54 6.72
C LEU A 212 0.56 18.91 6.08
N ALA A 213 0.84 19.06 4.79
CA ALA A 213 0.62 20.32 4.08
C ALA A 213 -0.85 20.74 4.04
N GLU A 214 -1.78 19.79 4.08
CA GLU A 214 -3.23 20.04 4.10
C GLU A 214 -3.75 20.38 5.52
N VAL A 215 -3.14 19.82 6.58
CA VAL A 215 -3.59 20.03 7.96
C VAL A 215 -2.80 21.07 8.75
N ASP A 216 -1.61 21.47 8.28
CA ASP A 216 -0.76 22.54 8.85
C ASP A 216 -0.49 23.64 7.83
N ALA A 217 -1.53 24.43 7.52
CA ALA A 217 -1.48 25.49 6.53
C ALA A 217 -0.32 26.49 6.74
N LYS A 218 0.11 26.71 7.99
CA LYS A 218 1.23 27.63 8.31
C LYS A 218 2.58 27.12 7.80
N ASN A 219 2.76 25.81 7.68
CA ASN A 219 4.01 25.17 7.23
C ASN A 219 3.81 24.38 5.93
N ALA A 220 2.73 24.63 5.19
CA ALA A 220 2.36 23.83 4.03
C ALA A 220 3.48 23.74 2.98
N ASP A 221 4.15 24.85 2.67
CA ASP A 221 5.23 24.88 1.67
C ASP A 221 6.46 24.10 2.13
N ARG A 222 6.78 24.16 3.43
CA ARG A 222 7.85 23.34 4.02
C ARG A 222 7.54 21.85 3.89
N HIS A 223 6.30 21.45 4.20
CA HIS A 223 5.88 20.06 4.08
C HIS A 223 5.87 19.58 2.63
N ARG A 224 5.41 20.40 1.67
CA ARG A 224 5.49 20.08 0.24
C ARG A 224 6.93 19.92 -0.24
N ALA A 225 7.83 20.81 0.19
CA ALA A 225 9.26 20.71 -0.15
C ALA A 225 9.88 19.40 0.37
N GLU A 226 9.57 19.02 1.62
CA GLU A 226 10.05 17.77 2.21
C GLU A 226 9.48 16.55 1.46
N ALA A 227 8.18 16.55 1.16
CA ALA A 227 7.55 15.49 0.36
C ALA A 227 8.26 15.31 -0.99
N MET A 228 8.59 16.41 -1.69
CA MET A 228 9.29 16.37 -2.97
C MET A 228 10.73 15.86 -2.85
N ALA A 229 11.47 16.27 -1.81
CA ALA A 229 12.83 15.81 -1.55
C ALA A 229 12.86 14.28 -1.31
N VAL A 230 11.95 13.80 -0.45
CA VAL A 230 11.79 12.38 -0.13
C VAL A 230 11.38 11.58 -1.37
N LEU A 231 10.36 12.05 -2.11
CA LEU A 231 9.91 11.40 -3.35
C LEU A 231 11.04 11.32 -4.39
N ARG A 232 11.86 12.36 -4.55
CA ARG A 232 13.00 12.35 -5.47
C ARG A 232 13.99 11.23 -5.13
N SER A 233 14.25 10.97 -3.84
CA SER A 233 15.15 9.88 -3.43
C SER A 233 14.59 8.50 -3.81
N VAL A 234 13.28 8.29 -3.62
CA VAL A 234 12.59 7.06 -4.06
C VAL A 234 12.70 6.89 -5.58
N LEU A 235 12.47 7.96 -6.35
CA LEU A 235 12.54 7.91 -7.82
C LEU A 235 13.96 7.59 -8.31
N LEU A 236 15.01 8.11 -7.66
CA LEU A 236 16.39 7.77 -7.98
C LEU A 236 16.70 6.28 -7.74
N ALA A 237 16.10 5.69 -6.69
CA ALA A 237 16.25 4.28 -6.36
C ALA A 237 15.26 3.34 -7.10
N THR A 238 14.47 3.88 -8.05
CA THR A 238 13.47 3.15 -8.83
C THR A 238 14.01 2.75 -10.20
N ASP A 239 13.64 1.56 -10.71
CA ASP A 239 14.03 1.13 -12.06
C ASP A 239 13.39 1.99 -13.18
N PRO A 240 13.91 1.95 -14.42
CA PRO A 240 13.41 2.80 -15.51
C PRO A 240 11.92 2.66 -15.81
N ALA A 241 11.34 1.47 -15.67
CA ALA A 241 9.91 1.27 -15.91
C ALA A 241 9.08 1.93 -14.79
N GLY A 242 9.52 1.79 -13.54
CA GLY A 242 8.89 2.46 -12.40
C GLY A 242 8.92 3.98 -12.49
N ARG A 243 10.04 4.56 -12.95
CA ARG A 243 10.13 6.02 -13.14
C ARG A 243 9.18 6.54 -14.21
N ARG A 244 8.97 5.79 -15.30
CA ARG A 244 7.97 6.14 -16.32
C ARG A 244 6.56 6.12 -15.73
N LEU A 245 6.21 5.08 -14.98
CA LEU A 245 4.91 5.00 -14.29
C LEU A 245 4.70 6.21 -13.36
N ALA A 246 5.70 6.58 -12.59
CA ALA A 246 5.63 7.76 -11.72
C ALA A 246 5.49 9.08 -12.51
N ALA A 247 6.17 9.19 -13.66
CA ALA A 247 6.08 10.36 -14.54
C ALA A 247 4.69 10.50 -15.18
N ASP A 248 4.05 9.39 -15.54
CA ASP A 248 2.72 9.39 -16.18
C ASP A 248 1.57 9.40 -15.17
N SER A 249 1.86 9.13 -13.89
CA SER A 249 0.84 9.01 -12.84
C SER A 249 0.24 10.38 -12.43
N PRO A 250 -1.09 10.49 -12.29
CA PRO A 250 -1.74 11.66 -11.69
C PRO A 250 -1.62 11.68 -10.15
N TRP A 251 -1.25 10.56 -9.53
CA TRP A 251 -1.15 10.41 -8.08
C TRP A 251 0.21 10.82 -7.51
N VAL A 252 1.21 10.97 -8.38
CA VAL A 252 2.57 11.34 -7.98
C VAL A 252 2.75 12.83 -8.25
N PRO A 253 3.01 13.65 -7.20
CA PRO A 253 3.25 15.08 -7.37
C PRO A 253 4.36 15.34 -8.38
N LYS A 254 4.14 16.33 -9.25
CA LYS A 254 5.15 16.80 -10.19
C LYS A 254 5.90 17.97 -9.57
N PRO A 255 7.20 18.12 -9.84
CA PRO A 255 7.91 19.36 -9.53
C PRO A 255 7.15 20.51 -10.20
N VAL A 256 6.70 21.48 -9.41
CA VAL A 256 6.18 22.74 -9.95
C VAL A 256 7.36 23.43 -10.62
N ALA A 257 7.26 23.73 -11.92
CA ALA A 257 8.29 24.54 -12.57
C ALA A 257 8.40 25.88 -11.82
N PRO A 258 9.61 26.38 -11.53
CA PRO A 258 9.74 27.69 -10.91
C PRO A 258 9.01 28.72 -11.78
N THR A 259 8.10 29.47 -11.18
CA THR A 259 7.51 30.65 -11.80
C THR A 259 8.64 31.58 -12.20
N ARG A 260 8.75 31.85 -13.50
CA ARG A 260 9.73 32.80 -14.05
C ARG A 260 9.37 34.22 -13.67
#